data_AF-A0A7L1FFV6-F1
#
_entry.id   AF-A0A7L1FFV6-F1
#
_cell.length_a   1.000
_cell.length_b   1.000
_cell.length_c   1.000
_cell.angle_alpha   90.00
_cell.angle_beta   90.00
_cell.angle_gamma   90.00
#
_symmetry.space_group_name_H-M   'P 1'
#
loop_
_entity.id
_entity.type
_entity.pdbx_description
1 polymer ?
#
loop_
_entity_poly.entity_id
_entity_poly.type
_entity_poly.pdbx_seq_one_letter_code
_entity_poly.pdbx_strand_id
1 'polypeptide(L)'
;MLLNWTVMILYNYFSAMFVGPGYVPLGWTPEKSQDCMYLQYCKVCQSYKAPRSHHCRKCNRCVMKMDHHCPWINNCCGYQNHASFTLFLLLAPLGCIHASFIFIMTMYTQLYNRISFGWSSVKIDMSAAKRDPRPIIPFGLSAFAASLFALGLALGTTIAVGMLFIIQMKVILTNKTSIESWIEEKAKDRIQYYQTGETFIFPYDMGSKWKNFRQVFTWSGIPEGDGLDWPVRDGCHQYSLTIEQLKQKADKRVRSVRYRAIEDYSGVCCPVTKGVKTFFTTPCTEEPRIALSKGDLILATRGLKHWMYGEKILISAADGGIRERGWFPRKCVEKYQYDSETDQPVDGEKKSK
;
A
#
# COMPACT_ATOMS: atom_id res chain seq x y z
N MET A 1 -14.14 -22.19 22.36
CA MET A 1 -13.34 -20.96 22.48
C MET A 1 -12.55 -20.64 21.21
N LEU A 2 -11.76 -21.57 20.63
CA LEU A 2 -11.07 -21.34 19.34
C LEU A 2 -12.02 -21.11 18.16
N LEU A 3 -13.15 -21.82 18.11
CA LEU A 3 -14.16 -21.63 17.06
C LEU A 3 -14.64 -20.17 16.96
N ASN A 4 -14.81 -19.50 18.10
CA ASN A 4 -15.21 -18.08 18.13
C ASN A 4 -14.14 -17.18 17.52
N TRP A 5 -12.86 -17.44 17.79
CA TRP A 5 -11.76 -16.71 17.14
C TRP A 5 -11.80 -16.90 15.63
N THR A 6 -11.93 -18.13 15.15
CA THR A 6 -12.01 -18.43 13.73
C THR A 6 -13.18 -17.71 13.06
N VAL A 7 -14.37 -17.74 13.67
CA VAL A 7 -15.56 -17.05 13.12
C VAL A 7 -15.32 -15.54 13.05
N MET A 8 -14.82 -14.91 14.12
CA MET A 8 -14.59 -13.46 14.13
C MET A 8 -13.48 -13.04 13.15
N ILE A 9 -12.41 -13.82 13.03
CA ILE A 9 -11.31 -13.57 12.08
C ILE A 9 -11.83 -13.67 10.65
N LEU A 10 -12.52 -14.76 10.31
CA LEU A 10 -13.06 -14.97 8.97
C LEU A 10 -14.11 -13.92 8.62
N TYR A 11 -14.99 -13.57 9.56
CA TYR A 11 -15.99 -12.51 9.37
C TYR A 11 -15.32 -11.19 8.98
N ASN A 12 -14.30 -10.74 9.72
CA ASN A 12 -13.61 -9.49 9.44
C ASN A 12 -12.76 -9.55 8.16
N TYR A 13 -12.13 -10.70 7.88
CA TYR A 13 -11.39 -10.94 6.65
C TYR A 13 -12.30 -10.85 5.41
N PHE A 14 -13.43 -11.56 5.43
CA PHE A 14 -14.39 -11.54 4.32
C PHE A 14 -15.14 -10.21 4.23
N SER A 15 -15.44 -9.56 5.35
CA SER A 15 -15.97 -8.19 5.33
C SER A 15 -14.98 -7.23 4.65
N ALA A 16 -13.69 -7.34 4.98
CA ALA A 16 -12.66 -6.51 4.36
C ALA A 16 -12.53 -6.76 2.85
N MET A 17 -12.70 -8.02 2.42
CA MET A 17 -12.62 -8.43 1.03
C MET A 17 -13.86 -8.01 0.21
N PHE A 18 -15.07 -8.31 0.69
CA PHE A 18 -16.30 -8.25 -0.10
C PHE A 18 -17.11 -6.97 0.06
N VAL A 19 -17.13 -6.35 1.26
CA VAL A 19 -17.71 -4.99 1.39
C VAL A 19 -16.85 -4.01 0.58
N GLY A 20 -15.54 -4.25 0.61
CA GLY A 20 -14.57 -3.47 -0.15
C GLY A 20 -14.37 -2.06 0.42
N PRO A 21 -13.57 -1.24 -0.26
CA PRO A 21 -13.08 0.01 0.30
C PRO A 21 -14.05 1.19 0.23
N GLY A 22 -15.15 1.06 -0.50
CA GLY A 22 -15.95 2.19 -0.97
C GLY A 22 -15.33 2.86 -2.19
N TYR A 23 -16.10 2.98 -3.26
CA TYR A 23 -15.68 3.60 -4.51
C TYR A 23 -16.39 4.92 -4.72
N VAL A 24 -15.66 5.90 -5.26
CA VAL A 24 -16.25 7.17 -5.68
C VAL A 24 -17.32 6.90 -6.75
N PRO A 25 -18.54 7.47 -6.62
CA PRO A 25 -19.58 7.35 -7.64
C PRO A 25 -19.05 7.76 -9.01
N LEU A 26 -19.47 7.04 -10.06
CA LEU A 26 -19.13 7.43 -11.43
C LEU A 26 -19.78 8.78 -11.75
N GLY A 27 -19.03 9.65 -12.43
CA GLY A 27 -19.49 11.02 -12.70
C GLY A 27 -19.53 11.94 -11.49
N TRP A 28 -18.94 11.55 -10.35
CA TRP A 28 -18.89 12.44 -9.17
C TRP A 28 -18.20 13.78 -9.49
N THR A 29 -18.85 14.85 -9.05
CA THR A 29 -18.41 16.24 -9.11
C THR A 29 -18.65 16.88 -7.73
N PRO A 30 -17.87 17.89 -7.34
CA PRO A 30 -18.17 18.65 -6.13
C PRO A 30 -19.52 19.37 -6.26
N GLU A 31 -20.18 19.62 -5.13
CA GLU A 31 -21.47 20.33 -5.08
C GLU A 31 -21.35 21.74 -5.69
N LYS A 32 -20.27 22.45 -5.38
CA LYS A 32 -19.92 23.75 -5.97
C LYS A 32 -19.03 23.53 -7.18
N SER A 33 -19.47 23.94 -8.37
CA SER A 33 -18.70 23.81 -9.61
C SER A 33 -17.33 24.51 -9.56
N GLN A 34 -17.20 25.59 -8.77
CA GLN A 34 -15.94 26.30 -8.57
C GLN A 34 -14.87 25.42 -7.91
N ASP A 35 -15.27 24.46 -7.07
CA ASP A 35 -14.34 23.59 -6.34
C ASP A 35 -13.61 22.60 -7.25
N CYS A 36 -14.08 22.41 -8.48
CA CYS A 36 -13.41 21.61 -9.49
C CYS A 36 -11.95 22.03 -9.72
N MET A 37 -11.61 23.31 -9.51
CA MET A 37 -10.24 23.82 -9.65
C MET A 37 -9.27 23.29 -8.58
N TYR A 38 -9.79 22.85 -7.43
CA TYR A 38 -9.00 22.30 -6.33
C TYR A 38 -8.82 20.78 -6.40
N LEU A 39 -9.48 20.15 -7.36
CA LEU A 39 -9.59 18.70 -7.47
C LEU A 39 -8.82 18.17 -8.67
N GLN A 40 -8.43 16.91 -8.56
CA GLN A 40 -7.79 16.20 -9.67
C GLN A 40 -8.82 15.44 -10.47
N TYR A 41 -8.74 15.52 -11.79
CA TYR A 41 -9.56 14.70 -12.67
C TYR A 41 -8.94 13.32 -12.90
N CYS A 42 -9.75 12.27 -12.79
CA CYS A 42 -9.37 10.91 -13.15
C CYS A 42 -9.85 10.58 -14.57
N LYS A 43 -8.92 10.51 -15.52
CA LYS A 43 -9.24 10.16 -16.91
C LYS A 43 -9.76 8.73 -17.11
N VAL A 44 -9.40 7.80 -16.21
CA VAL A 44 -9.86 6.40 -16.34
C VAL A 44 -11.31 6.28 -15.89
N CYS A 45 -11.66 6.92 -14.76
CA CYS A 45 -13.03 6.92 -14.24
C CYS A 45 -13.94 7.99 -14.88
N GLN A 46 -13.37 8.92 -15.66
CA GLN A 46 -14.06 10.09 -16.22
C GLN A 46 -14.82 10.89 -15.16
N SER A 47 -14.19 11.11 -14.00
CA SER A 47 -14.77 11.84 -12.86
C SER A 47 -13.70 12.59 -12.08
N TYR A 48 -14.11 13.59 -11.29
CA TYR A 48 -13.22 14.17 -10.30
C TYR A 48 -12.90 13.14 -9.21
N LYS A 49 -11.70 13.26 -8.65
CA LYS A 49 -11.32 12.53 -7.45
C LYS A 49 -11.82 13.30 -6.26
N ALA A 50 -12.74 12.72 -5.49
CA ALA A 50 -13.15 13.25 -4.20
C ALA A 50 -11.94 13.44 -3.26
N PRO A 51 -12.03 14.34 -2.26
CA PRO A 51 -11.03 14.47 -1.20
C PRO A 51 -10.62 13.11 -0.64
N ARG A 52 -9.31 12.92 -0.41
CA ARG A 52 -8.70 11.66 0.08
C ARG A 52 -8.86 10.44 -0.83
N SER A 53 -9.48 10.58 -2.01
CA SER A 53 -9.65 9.46 -2.95
C SER A 53 -8.47 9.33 -3.93
N HIS A 54 -8.14 8.09 -4.26
CA HIS A 54 -7.09 7.79 -5.24
C HIS A 54 -7.54 6.69 -6.21
N HIS A 55 -7.05 6.76 -7.44
CA HIS A 55 -7.34 5.75 -8.46
C HIS A 55 -6.41 4.55 -8.25
N CYS A 56 -6.99 3.40 -7.97
CA CYS A 56 -6.26 2.14 -7.92
C CYS A 56 -6.30 1.48 -9.29
N ARG A 57 -5.13 1.24 -9.90
CA ARG A 57 -5.04 0.55 -11.20
C ARG A 57 -5.53 -0.89 -11.13
N LYS A 58 -5.25 -1.60 -10.02
CA LYS A 58 -5.64 -3.01 -9.84
C LYS A 58 -7.17 -3.16 -9.69
N CYS A 59 -7.82 -2.23 -9.00
CA CYS A 59 -9.29 -2.20 -8.89
C CYS A 59 -9.97 -1.46 -10.05
N ASN A 60 -9.20 -0.79 -10.91
CA ASN A 60 -9.66 0.08 -12.01
C ASN A 60 -10.74 1.11 -11.63
N ARG A 61 -10.71 1.63 -10.39
CA ARG A 61 -11.70 2.57 -9.84
C ARG A 61 -11.03 3.55 -8.88
N CYS A 62 -11.67 4.72 -8.70
CA CYS A 62 -11.31 5.64 -7.62
C CYS A 62 -11.86 5.12 -6.29
N VAL A 63 -10.98 4.96 -5.33
CA VAL A 63 -11.27 4.42 -3.99
C VAL A 63 -11.32 5.57 -2.99
N MET A 64 -12.38 5.64 -2.19
CA MET A 64 -12.54 6.63 -1.12
C MET A 64 -11.53 6.36 0.01
N LYS A 65 -10.91 7.42 0.56
CA LYS A 65 -9.86 7.34 1.61
C LYS A 65 -8.87 6.19 1.36
N MET A 66 -8.37 6.08 0.14
CA MET A 66 -7.54 4.94 -0.27
C MET A 66 -6.24 4.91 0.56
N ASP A 67 -5.99 3.81 1.25
CA ASP A 67 -4.71 3.58 1.93
C ASP A 67 -3.76 2.81 1.02
N HIS A 68 -4.12 1.58 0.65
CA HIS A 68 -3.33 0.77 -0.26
C HIS A 68 -4.19 -0.29 -0.97
N HIS A 69 -3.64 -0.90 -2.01
CA HIS A 69 -4.17 -2.13 -2.56
C HIS A 69 -3.49 -3.32 -1.88
N CYS A 70 -4.28 -4.16 -1.22
CA CYS A 70 -3.79 -5.28 -0.43
C CYS A 70 -4.02 -6.60 -1.19
N PRO A 71 -2.94 -7.28 -1.62
CA PRO A 71 -3.06 -8.56 -2.32
C PRO A 71 -3.76 -9.64 -1.47
N TRP A 72 -3.60 -9.59 -0.14
CA TRP A 72 -4.11 -10.61 0.79
C TRP A 72 -5.63 -10.64 0.94
N ILE A 73 -6.28 -9.50 0.70
CA ILE A 73 -7.76 -9.42 0.62
C ILE A 73 -8.23 -9.25 -0.84
N ASN A 74 -7.30 -9.32 -1.81
CA ASN A 74 -7.55 -9.08 -3.23
C ASN A 74 -8.40 -7.83 -3.52
N ASN A 75 -8.22 -6.78 -2.71
CA ASN A 75 -8.99 -5.56 -2.79
C ASN A 75 -8.20 -4.38 -2.20
N CYS A 76 -8.69 -3.16 -2.39
CA CYS A 76 -8.17 -2.00 -1.69
C CYS A 76 -8.63 -1.97 -0.24
N CYS A 77 -7.77 -1.46 0.64
CA CYS A 77 -8.14 -0.97 1.96
C CYS A 77 -8.43 0.53 1.85
N GLY A 78 -9.62 0.95 2.22
CA GLY A 78 -10.08 2.33 2.13
C GLY A 78 -11.21 2.60 3.11
N TYR A 79 -12.01 3.62 2.84
CA TYR A 79 -13.01 4.14 3.77
C TYR A 79 -13.92 3.08 4.40
N GLN A 80 -14.63 2.27 3.60
CA GLN A 80 -15.68 1.38 4.10
C GLN A 80 -15.17 0.13 4.81
N ASN A 81 -14.01 -0.41 4.41
CA ASN A 81 -13.48 -1.64 5.00
C ASN A 81 -12.31 -1.44 5.97
N HIS A 82 -11.87 -0.21 6.25
CA HIS A 82 -10.70 0.04 7.10
C HIS A 82 -10.84 -0.60 8.49
N ALA A 83 -12.03 -0.50 9.10
CA ALA A 83 -12.34 -1.10 10.40
C ALA A 83 -12.26 -2.63 10.36
N SER A 84 -12.91 -3.26 9.37
CA SER A 84 -12.90 -4.72 9.20
C SER A 84 -11.49 -5.24 8.96
N PHE A 85 -10.71 -4.56 8.10
CA PHE A 85 -9.32 -4.92 7.84
C PHE A 85 -8.48 -4.83 9.11
N THR A 86 -8.63 -3.76 9.89
CA THR A 86 -7.87 -3.56 11.12
C THR A 86 -8.26 -4.55 12.22
N LEU A 87 -9.55 -4.91 12.33
CA LEU A 87 -10.01 -5.95 13.25
C LEU A 87 -9.48 -7.32 12.84
N PHE A 88 -9.43 -7.65 11.55
CA PHE A 88 -8.77 -8.85 11.07
C PHE A 88 -7.30 -8.89 11.53
N LEU A 89 -6.56 -7.78 11.35
CA LEU A 89 -5.16 -7.67 11.78
C LEU A 89 -4.97 -7.74 13.31
N LEU A 90 -5.99 -7.39 14.10
CA LEU A 90 -5.97 -7.53 15.56
C LEU A 90 -6.29 -8.96 16.01
N LEU A 91 -7.40 -9.50 15.49
CA LEU A 91 -7.97 -10.76 15.95
C LEU A 91 -7.13 -11.96 15.52
N ALA A 92 -6.47 -11.91 14.36
CA ALA A 92 -5.63 -13.00 13.88
C ALA A 92 -4.42 -13.27 14.82
N PRO A 93 -3.59 -12.27 15.18
CA PRO A 93 -2.54 -12.44 16.18
C PRO A 93 -3.05 -12.92 17.55
N LEU A 94 -4.18 -12.38 18.04
CA LEU A 94 -4.77 -12.81 19.31
C LEU A 94 -5.23 -14.27 19.28
N GLY A 95 -5.88 -14.69 18.20
CA GLY A 95 -6.25 -16.08 17.96
C GLY A 95 -5.02 -17.00 17.90
N CYS A 96 -3.94 -16.57 17.23
CA CYS A 96 -2.67 -17.30 17.16
C CYS A 96 -1.94 -17.39 18.52
N ILE A 97 -1.96 -16.33 19.33
CA ILE A 97 -1.41 -16.35 20.71
C ILE A 97 -2.16 -17.37 21.55
N HIS A 98 -3.50 -17.35 21.50
CA HIS A 98 -4.32 -18.28 22.24
C HIS A 98 -4.14 -19.74 21.78
N ALA A 99 -4.07 -19.97 20.46
CA ALA A 99 -3.74 -21.29 19.90
C ALA A 99 -2.35 -21.76 20.34
N SER A 100 -1.35 -20.88 20.34
CA SER A 100 0.01 -21.18 20.79
C SER A 100 0.02 -21.62 22.26
N PHE A 101 -0.73 -20.92 23.12
CA PHE A 101 -0.87 -21.32 24.53
C PHE A 101 -1.45 -22.73 24.66
N ILE A 102 -2.51 -23.05 23.91
CA ILE A 102 -3.10 -24.40 23.90
C ILE A 102 -2.09 -25.46 23.43
N PHE A 103 -1.36 -25.19 22.34
CA PHE A 103 -0.35 -26.14 21.84
C PHE A 103 0.79 -26.34 22.83
N ILE A 104 1.32 -25.28 23.42
CA ILE A 104 2.38 -25.36 24.44
C ILE A 104 1.92 -26.17 25.64
N MET A 105 0.72 -25.90 26.17
CA MET A 105 0.18 -26.63 27.32
C MET A 105 -0.07 -28.10 26.98
N THR A 106 -0.62 -28.38 25.80
CA THR A 106 -0.83 -29.76 25.34
C THR A 106 0.50 -30.50 25.22
N MET A 107 1.51 -29.90 24.59
CA MET A 107 2.84 -30.50 24.47
C MET A 107 3.51 -30.71 25.83
N TYR A 108 3.40 -29.74 26.74
CA TYR A 108 3.93 -29.83 28.09
C TYR A 108 3.30 -30.99 28.86
N THR A 109 1.97 -31.08 28.90
CA THR A 109 1.25 -32.17 29.59
C THR A 109 1.60 -33.54 29.01
N GLN A 110 1.67 -33.65 27.68
CA GLN A 110 1.99 -34.93 27.04
C GLN A 110 3.44 -35.35 27.30
N LEU A 111 4.39 -34.41 27.25
CA LEU A 111 5.79 -34.70 27.56
C LEU A 111 5.97 -35.05 29.04
N TYR A 112 5.32 -34.30 29.93
CA TYR A 112 5.32 -34.57 31.37
C TYR A 112 4.79 -35.97 31.68
N ASN A 113 3.65 -36.36 31.10
CA ASN A 113 3.06 -37.68 31.30
C ASN A 113 3.97 -38.80 30.77
N ARG A 114 4.63 -38.61 29.62
CA ARG A 114 5.58 -39.59 29.05
C ARG A 114 6.83 -39.76 29.91
N ILE A 115 7.43 -38.64 30.34
CA ILE A 115 8.64 -38.67 31.18
C ILE A 115 8.32 -39.24 32.57
N SER A 116 7.22 -38.80 33.19
CA SER A 116 6.81 -39.26 34.53
C SER A 116 6.47 -40.75 34.52
N PHE A 117 5.76 -41.25 33.51
CA PHE A 117 5.51 -42.68 33.34
C PHE A 117 6.80 -43.49 33.09
N GLY A 118 7.74 -42.93 32.31
CA GLY A 118 9.06 -43.53 32.08
C GLY A 118 9.93 -43.60 33.34
N TRP A 119 9.82 -42.62 34.24
CA TRP A 119 10.56 -42.58 35.51
C TRP A 119 9.92 -43.47 36.58
N SER A 120 8.59 -43.62 36.58
CA SER A 120 7.84 -44.45 37.53
C SER A 120 7.82 -45.95 37.19
N SER A 121 8.67 -46.43 36.27
CA SER A 121 8.81 -47.87 35.97
C SER A 121 9.45 -48.70 37.10
N VAL A 122 9.45 -48.21 38.35
CA VAL A 122 9.71 -48.99 39.56
C VAL A 122 8.62 -48.71 40.60
N LYS A 123 7.40 -49.19 40.32
CA LYS A 123 6.42 -49.80 41.25
C LYS A 123 5.06 -49.84 40.54
N ILE A 124 4.74 -50.99 39.98
CA ILE A 124 3.42 -51.28 39.41
C ILE A 124 2.45 -51.49 40.59
N ASP A 125 1.60 -50.50 40.86
CA ASP A 125 0.36 -50.71 41.63
C ASP A 125 -0.82 -50.67 40.65
N MET A 126 -1.43 -51.84 40.43
CA MET A 126 -2.52 -52.04 39.47
C MET A 126 -3.87 -51.44 39.93
N SER A 127 -3.93 -50.82 41.11
CA SER A 127 -5.16 -50.18 41.61
C SER A 127 -5.46 -48.82 40.96
N ALA A 128 -4.46 -48.12 40.42
CA ALA A 128 -4.62 -46.78 39.81
C ALA A 128 -5.10 -46.79 38.36
N ALA A 129 -5.03 -47.93 37.66
CA ALA A 129 -5.40 -48.06 36.24
C ALA A 129 -6.91 -47.87 35.96
N LYS A 130 -7.74 -47.71 37.00
CA LYS A 130 -9.21 -47.63 36.90
C LYS A 130 -9.74 -46.19 36.77
N ARG A 131 -8.90 -45.16 36.90
CA ARG A 131 -9.32 -43.73 36.88
C ARG A 131 -8.73 -42.89 35.76
N ASP A 132 -7.90 -43.47 34.90
CA ASP A 132 -7.23 -42.68 33.85
C ASP A 132 -8.13 -42.63 32.61
N PRO A 133 -8.73 -41.46 32.25
CA PRO A 133 -9.44 -41.33 31.00
C PRO A 133 -8.38 -41.44 29.90
N ARG A 134 -8.23 -42.64 29.35
CA ARG A 134 -7.31 -42.91 28.24
C ARG A 134 -7.46 -41.79 27.21
N PRO A 135 -6.38 -41.08 26.82
CA PRO A 135 -6.49 -40.08 25.77
C PRO A 135 -7.02 -40.79 24.53
N ILE A 136 -8.20 -40.35 24.06
CA ILE A 136 -8.98 -40.96 22.96
C ILE A 136 -8.15 -41.04 21.67
N ILE A 137 -7.05 -40.28 21.57
CA ILE A 137 -6.07 -40.31 20.48
C ILE A 137 -4.65 -40.32 21.08
N PRO A 138 -3.80 -41.32 20.76
CA PRO A 138 -2.42 -41.32 21.22
C PRO A 138 -1.65 -40.14 20.62
N PHE A 139 -1.04 -39.31 21.46
CA PHE A 139 -0.11 -38.27 21.03
C PHE A 139 1.19 -38.94 20.54
N GLY A 140 1.22 -39.25 19.25
CA GLY A 140 2.36 -39.84 18.55
C GLY A 140 3.29 -38.80 17.93
N LEU A 141 4.35 -39.28 17.25
CA LEU A 141 5.33 -38.41 16.58
C LEU A 141 4.68 -37.45 15.57
N SER A 142 3.66 -37.89 14.85
CA SER A 142 2.92 -37.05 13.90
C SER A 142 2.17 -35.90 14.58
N ALA A 143 1.50 -36.16 15.71
CA ALA A 143 0.79 -35.14 16.47
C ALA A 143 1.76 -34.13 17.11
N PHE A 144 2.91 -34.59 17.58
CA PHE A 144 4.00 -33.74 18.07
C PHE A 144 4.56 -32.85 16.96
N ALA A 145 4.91 -33.43 15.81
CA ALA A 145 5.41 -32.69 14.66
C ALA A 145 4.39 -31.66 14.14
N ALA A 146 3.11 -32.03 14.05
CA ALA A 146 2.02 -31.13 13.67
C ALA A 146 1.86 -29.97 14.67
N SER A 147 2.00 -30.24 15.98
CA SER A 147 1.91 -29.21 17.02
C SER A 147 3.08 -28.22 16.93
N LEU A 148 4.30 -28.70 16.68
CA LEU A 148 5.48 -27.84 16.47
C LEU A 148 5.31 -26.97 15.21
N PHE A 149 4.85 -27.57 14.12
CA PHE A 149 4.59 -26.84 12.88
C PHE A 149 3.51 -25.77 13.07
N ALA A 150 2.39 -26.12 13.72
CA ALA A 150 1.31 -25.18 14.05
C ALA A 150 1.80 -24.04 14.96
N LEU A 151 2.66 -24.33 15.94
CA LEU A 151 3.26 -23.32 16.81
C LEU A 151 4.18 -22.37 16.01
N GLY A 152 4.98 -22.91 15.09
CA GLY A 152 5.81 -22.10 14.19
C GLY A 152 4.99 -21.15 13.32
N LEU A 153 3.91 -21.66 12.71
CA LEU A 153 2.98 -20.83 11.93
C LEU A 153 2.28 -19.78 12.79
N ALA A 154 1.83 -20.13 13.99
CA ALA A 154 1.17 -19.22 14.90
C ALA A 154 2.11 -18.09 15.33
N LEU A 155 3.35 -18.41 15.71
CA LEU A 155 4.36 -17.41 16.07
C LEU A 155 4.69 -16.47 14.89
N GLY A 156 4.95 -17.04 13.71
CA GLY A 156 5.23 -16.26 12.50
C GLY A 156 4.08 -15.31 12.15
N THR A 157 2.84 -15.81 12.22
CA THR A 157 1.62 -15.02 11.95
C THR A 157 1.44 -13.92 13.01
N THR A 158 1.60 -14.23 14.30
CA THR A 158 1.49 -13.24 15.38
C THR A 158 2.47 -12.08 15.19
N ILE A 159 3.73 -12.37 14.85
CA ILE A 159 4.74 -11.33 14.63
C ILE A 159 4.41 -10.52 13.36
N ALA A 160 4.27 -11.19 12.22
CA ALA A 160 4.10 -10.51 10.94
C ALA A 160 2.80 -9.70 10.86
N VAL A 161 1.67 -10.32 11.21
CA VAL A 161 0.35 -9.66 11.18
C VAL A 161 0.22 -8.65 12.32
N GLY A 162 0.81 -8.92 13.48
CA GLY A 162 0.85 -7.98 14.61
C GLY A 162 1.61 -6.69 14.27
N MET A 163 2.72 -6.76 13.53
CA MET A 163 3.42 -5.58 13.04
C MET A 163 2.54 -4.75 12.08
N LEU A 164 1.81 -5.41 11.17
CA LEU A 164 0.87 -4.73 10.28
C LEU A 164 -0.27 -4.05 11.05
N PHE A 165 -0.78 -4.68 12.10
CA PHE A 165 -1.78 -4.08 12.99
C PHE A 165 -1.26 -2.78 13.63
N ILE A 166 -0.03 -2.78 14.15
CA ILE A 166 0.57 -1.59 14.77
C ILE A 166 0.68 -0.45 13.75
N ILE A 167 1.10 -0.75 12.51
CA ILE A 167 1.18 0.24 11.42
C ILE A 167 -0.20 0.82 11.12
N GLN A 168 -1.21 -0.01 10.93
CA GLN A 168 -2.57 0.44 10.63
C GLN A 168 -3.19 1.21 11.80
N MET A 169 -2.92 0.81 13.04
CA MET A 169 -3.39 1.55 14.21
C MET A 169 -2.75 2.94 14.28
N LYS A 170 -1.46 3.08 13.92
CA LYS A 170 -0.81 4.40 13.81
C LYS A 170 -1.47 5.28 12.74
N VAL A 171 -1.78 4.71 11.57
CA VAL A 171 -2.52 5.36 10.49
C VAL A 171 -3.88 5.89 10.98
N ILE A 172 -4.62 5.07 11.73
CA ILE A 172 -5.93 5.44 12.29
C ILE A 172 -5.80 6.55 13.35
N LEU A 173 -4.87 6.40 14.31
CA LEU A 173 -4.71 7.36 15.41
C LEU A 173 -4.21 8.73 14.94
N THR A 174 -3.53 8.80 13.79
CA THR A 174 -3.09 10.06 13.14
C THR A 174 -4.04 10.53 12.04
N ASN A 175 -5.13 9.80 11.79
CA ASN A 175 -6.08 9.97 10.70
C ASN A 175 -5.44 10.23 9.34
N LYS A 176 -4.36 9.49 9.04
CA LYS A 176 -3.50 9.75 7.89
C LYS A 176 -3.12 8.44 7.22
N THR A 177 -3.60 8.27 6.00
CA THR A 177 -3.27 7.10 5.17
C THR A 177 -1.80 7.10 4.77
N SER A 178 -1.31 5.95 4.31
CA SER A 178 0.04 5.76 3.79
C SER A 178 0.34 6.68 2.60
N ILE A 179 -0.67 6.95 1.77
CA ILE A 179 -0.55 7.89 0.65
C ILE A 179 -0.46 9.33 1.17
N GLU A 180 -1.29 9.68 2.15
CA GLU A 180 -1.32 10.99 2.80
C GLU A 180 -0.03 11.34 3.53
N SER A 181 0.57 10.38 4.25
CA SER A 181 1.87 10.59 4.90
C SER A 181 2.96 10.95 3.90
N TRP A 182 2.96 10.31 2.74
CA TRP A 182 3.94 10.61 1.69
C TRP A 182 3.71 11.97 1.03
N ILE A 183 2.45 12.39 0.88
CA ILE A 183 2.12 13.73 0.36
C ILE A 183 2.57 14.82 1.33
N GLU A 184 2.35 14.61 2.63
CA GLU A 184 2.76 15.54 3.67
C GLU A 184 4.29 15.64 3.75
N GLU A 185 5.00 14.51 3.74
CA GLU A 185 6.47 14.49 3.72
C GLU A 185 7.02 15.29 2.53
N LYS A 186 6.43 15.08 1.35
CA LYS A 186 6.78 15.87 0.15
C LYS A 186 6.45 17.35 0.23
N ALA A 187 5.38 17.71 0.93
CA ALA A 187 5.04 19.10 1.15
C ALA A 187 6.12 19.77 2.00
N LYS A 188 6.58 19.09 3.07
CA LYS A 188 7.68 19.56 3.93
C LYS A 188 8.99 19.68 3.15
N ASP A 189 9.34 18.68 2.35
CA ASP A 189 10.53 18.72 1.49
C ASP A 189 10.49 19.89 0.49
N ARG A 190 9.33 20.12 -0.15
CA ARG A 190 9.13 21.24 -1.08
C ARG A 190 9.35 22.58 -0.40
N ILE A 191 8.71 22.78 0.75
CA ILE A 191 8.80 24.01 1.54
C ILE A 191 10.25 24.27 1.97
N GLN A 192 10.95 23.23 2.43
CA GLN A 192 12.35 23.32 2.82
C GLN A 192 13.25 23.65 1.63
N TYR A 193 13.03 22.99 0.48
CA TYR A 193 13.83 23.18 -0.73
C TYR A 193 13.71 24.59 -1.31
N TYR A 194 12.49 25.13 -1.38
CA TYR A 194 12.24 26.49 -1.90
C TYR A 194 12.30 27.58 -0.83
N GLN A 195 12.52 27.22 0.44
CA GLN A 195 12.58 28.14 1.58
C GLN A 195 11.39 29.12 1.63
N THR A 196 10.18 28.63 1.34
CA THR A 196 9.00 29.50 1.19
C THR A 196 8.51 30.10 2.52
N GLY A 197 8.99 29.60 3.65
CA GLY A 197 8.51 30.00 4.99
C GLY A 197 7.09 29.54 5.32
N GLU A 198 6.42 28.82 4.41
CA GLU A 198 5.10 28.25 4.62
C GLU A 198 5.16 27.12 5.66
N THR A 199 4.07 26.88 6.40
CA THR A 199 3.92 25.67 7.21
C THR A 199 2.77 24.83 6.68
N PHE A 200 3.05 23.57 6.36
CA PHE A 200 2.00 22.65 5.90
C PHE A 200 1.31 21.99 7.11
N ILE A 201 0.03 22.31 7.31
CA ILE A 201 -0.81 21.71 8.33
C ILE A 201 -1.65 20.61 7.68
N PHE A 202 -1.56 19.39 8.22
CA PHE A 202 -2.37 18.28 7.73
C PHE A 202 -3.85 18.47 8.13
N PRO A 203 -4.78 18.49 7.16
CA PRO A 203 -6.14 18.99 7.41
C PRO A 203 -7.05 18.00 8.15
N TYR A 204 -6.81 16.68 8.06
CA TYR A 204 -7.74 15.67 8.58
C TYR A 204 -7.40 15.17 9.99
N ASP A 205 -6.31 15.63 10.61
CA ASP A 205 -6.00 15.29 12.00
C ASP A 205 -6.83 16.18 12.94
N MET A 206 -7.76 15.57 13.69
CA MET A 206 -8.69 16.26 14.58
C MET A 206 -8.07 16.71 15.91
N GLY A 207 -6.75 16.59 16.07
CA GLY A 207 -6.00 17.00 17.26
C GLY A 207 -6.16 16.07 18.47
N SER A 208 -7.05 15.08 18.38
CA SER A 208 -7.23 14.03 19.40
C SER A 208 -7.22 12.66 18.75
N LYS A 209 -6.33 11.79 19.25
CA LYS A 209 -6.24 10.39 18.80
C LYS A 209 -7.58 9.65 18.93
N TRP A 210 -8.39 9.98 19.92
CA TRP A 210 -9.71 9.38 20.11
C TRP A 210 -10.73 9.83 19.06
N LYS A 211 -10.73 11.13 18.69
CA LYS A 211 -11.57 11.63 17.60
C LYS A 211 -11.18 10.98 16.27
N ASN A 212 -9.88 10.85 16.01
CA ASN A 212 -9.36 10.16 14.83
C ASN A 212 -9.76 8.67 14.80
N PHE A 213 -9.67 7.98 15.93
CA PHE A 213 -10.07 6.58 16.06
C PHE A 213 -11.56 6.36 15.77
N ARG A 214 -12.42 7.25 16.29
CA ARG A 214 -13.89 7.17 16.09
C ARG A 214 -14.35 7.34 14.65
N GLN A 215 -13.55 8.00 13.78
CA GLN A 215 -13.87 8.08 12.36
C GLN A 215 -13.83 6.72 11.65
N VAL A 216 -13.08 5.76 12.20
CA VAL A 216 -12.97 4.41 11.65
C VAL A 216 -13.79 3.41 12.46
N PHE A 217 -13.72 3.49 13.79
CA PHE A 217 -14.41 2.57 14.68
C PHE A 217 -15.62 3.22 15.33
N THR A 218 -16.80 2.79 14.89
CA THR A 218 -18.11 3.22 15.41
C THR A 218 -18.85 2.03 16.03
N TRP A 219 -19.82 2.32 16.89
CA TRP A 219 -20.67 1.29 17.50
C TRP A 219 -21.60 0.59 16.51
N SER A 220 -21.95 1.26 15.41
CA SER A 220 -22.77 0.68 14.33
C SER A 220 -21.98 -0.22 13.39
N GLY A 221 -20.64 -0.16 13.43
CA GLY A 221 -19.77 -0.81 12.46
C GLY A 221 -19.71 -0.11 11.09
N ILE A 222 -20.39 1.03 10.94
CA ILE A 222 -20.37 1.87 9.73
C ILE A 222 -19.44 3.06 10.00
N PRO A 223 -18.40 3.30 9.18
CA PRO A 223 -17.53 4.46 9.33
C PRO A 223 -18.31 5.78 9.33
N GLU A 224 -17.78 6.79 10.03
CA GLU A 224 -18.43 8.11 10.11
C GLU A 224 -18.32 8.87 8.77
N GLY A 225 -19.39 9.56 8.35
CA GLY A 225 -19.44 10.34 7.11
C GLY A 225 -19.99 9.58 5.90
N ASP A 226 -19.70 10.10 4.70
CA ASP A 226 -20.11 9.52 3.41
C ASP A 226 -18.90 9.05 2.55
N GLY A 227 -17.68 9.32 3.02
CA GLY A 227 -16.43 8.99 2.33
C GLY A 227 -16.06 9.95 1.19
N LEU A 228 -16.85 11.00 1.00
CA LEU A 228 -16.64 12.06 0.00
C LEU A 228 -16.27 13.36 0.70
N ASP A 229 -16.97 13.66 1.80
CA ASP A 229 -16.71 14.78 2.68
C ASP A 229 -16.12 14.40 4.03
N TRP A 230 -15.29 15.28 4.57
CA TRP A 230 -14.45 14.97 5.73
C TRP A 230 -14.43 16.15 6.70
N PRO A 231 -14.49 15.89 8.01
CA PRO A 231 -14.19 16.92 8.98
C PRO A 231 -12.72 17.34 8.84
N VAL A 232 -12.49 18.65 8.85
CA VAL A 232 -11.16 19.25 8.78
C VAL A 232 -10.86 20.05 10.03
N ARG A 233 -9.58 20.19 10.34
CA ARG A 233 -9.07 21.03 11.42
C ARG A 233 -9.38 22.50 11.15
N ASP A 234 -9.63 23.27 12.21
CA ASP A 234 -9.85 24.71 12.12
C ASP A 234 -8.73 25.42 11.32
N GLY A 235 -9.14 26.30 10.40
CA GLY A 235 -8.23 26.99 9.48
C GLY A 235 -7.79 26.19 8.26
N CYS A 236 -8.19 24.92 8.13
CA CYS A 236 -7.97 24.13 6.93
C CYS A 236 -9.20 24.11 6.01
N HIS A 237 -8.96 23.97 4.71
CA HIS A 237 -9.98 23.73 3.71
C HIS A 237 -10.12 22.24 3.42
N GLN A 238 -11.31 21.80 3.01
CA GLN A 238 -11.60 20.42 2.60
C GLN A 238 -10.64 19.87 1.53
N TYR A 239 -10.13 20.79 0.69
CA TYR A 239 -9.23 20.51 -0.42
C TYR A 239 -7.76 20.88 -0.14
N SER A 240 -7.39 21.25 1.09
CA SER A 240 -6.01 21.69 1.40
C SER A 240 -4.96 20.67 0.93
N LEU A 241 -5.21 19.38 1.16
CA LEU A 241 -4.31 18.31 0.71
C LEU A 241 -4.29 18.16 -0.81
N THR A 242 -5.44 18.25 -1.49
CA THR A 242 -5.52 18.09 -2.95
C THR A 242 -4.88 19.27 -3.69
N ILE A 243 -5.02 20.49 -3.14
CA ILE A 243 -4.33 21.70 -3.62
C ILE A 243 -2.82 21.51 -3.52
N GLU A 244 -2.30 21.04 -2.38
CA GLU A 244 -0.87 20.76 -2.24
C GLU A 244 -0.40 19.68 -3.23
N GLN A 245 -1.18 18.63 -3.46
CA GLN A 245 -0.85 17.65 -4.51
C GLN A 245 -0.83 18.26 -5.93
N LEU A 246 -1.71 19.22 -6.23
CA LEU A 246 -1.71 19.92 -7.52
C LEU A 246 -0.42 20.75 -7.66
N LYS A 247 0.00 21.47 -6.62
CA LYS A 247 1.30 22.17 -6.57
C LYS A 247 2.46 21.21 -6.83
N GLN A 248 2.52 20.10 -6.10
CA GLN A 248 3.57 19.08 -6.28
C GLN A 248 3.60 18.49 -7.70
N LYS A 249 2.45 18.36 -8.35
CA LYS A 249 2.38 17.91 -9.76
C LYS A 249 2.81 18.99 -10.73
N ALA A 250 2.46 20.25 -10.49
CA ALA A 250 2.93 21.37 -11.29
C ALA A 250 4.46 21.45 -11.22
N ASP A 251 5.03 21.44 -10.01
CA ASP A 251 6.48 21.41 -9.80
C ASP A 251 7.15 20.24 -10.52
N LYS A 252 6.53 19.05 -10.46
CA LYS A 252 7.05 17.86 -11.13
C LYS A 252 7.07 18.03 -12.67
N ARG A 253 6.09 18.75 -13.24
CA ARG A 253 6.07 19.07 -14.68
C ARG A 253 7.18 20.07 -15.03
N VAL A 254 7.37 21.11 -14.23
CA VAL A 254 8.45 22.09 -14.44
C VAL A 254 9.82 21.43 -14.37
N ARG A 255 10.02 20.51 -13.42
CA ARG A 255 11.28 19.76 -13.24
C ARG A 255 11.49 18.62 -14.24
N SER A 256 10.48 18.31 -15.06
CA SER A 256 10.59 17.21 -16.02
C SER A 256 11.41 17.64 -17.22
N VAL A 257 12.33 16.76 -17.66
CA VAL A 257 13.29 17.07 -18.72
C VAL A 257 12.97 16.21 -19.92
N ARG A 258 13.01 16.81 -21.11
CA ARG A 258 12.81 16.09 -22.37
C ARG A 258 14.09 15.38 -22.79
N TYR A 259 13.91 14.14 -23.21
CA TYR A 259 14.94 13.26 -23.73
C TYR A 259 14.50 12.71 -25.09
N ARG A 260 15.47 12.44 -25.95
CA ARG A 260 15.26 11.76 -27.24
C ARG A 260 15.87 10.38 -27.15
N ALA A 261 15.15 9.35 -27.59
CA ALA A 261 15.66 8.00 -27.71
C ALA A 261 16.69 7.93 -28.85
N ILE A 262 17.90 7.50 -28.52
CA ILE A 262 19.00 7.31 -29.49
C ILE A 262 19.16 5.84 -29.88
N GLU A 263 18.59 4.93 -29.08
CA GLU A 263 18.72 3.49 -29.24
C GLU A 263 17.39 2.79 -28.90
N ASP A 264 17.07 1.75 -29.66
CA ASP A 264 15.85 0.96 -29.43
C ASP A 264 15.93 0.16 -28.13
N TYR A 265 14.82 0.06 -27.42
CA TYR A 265 14.68 -0.76 -26.22
C TYR A 265 13.32 -1.44 -26.23
N SER A 266 13.31 -2.76 -26.09
CA SER A 266 12.10 -3.57 -26.21
C SER A 266 11.20 -3.55 -24.97
N GLY A 267 11.59 -2.89 -23.88
CA GLY A 267 10.83 -2.93 -22.62
C GLY A 267 11.12 -4.16 -21.74
N VAL A 268 12.13 -4.96 -22.07
CA VAL A 268 12.50 -6.14 -21.27
C VAL A 268 13.02 -5.77 -19.88
N CYS A 269 12.60 -6.52 -18.84
CA CYS A 269 12.99 -6.22 -17.46
C CYS A 269 14.53 -6.19 -17.27
N CYS A 270 15.24 -7.12 -17.91
CA CYS A 270 16.68 -7.32 -17.74
C CYS A 270 17.42 -7.14 -19.07
N PRO A 271 17.77 -5.91 -19.46
CA PRO A 271 18.40 -5.64 -20.75
C PRO A 271 19.90 -5.92 -20.74
N VAL A 272 20.28 -7.19 -20.89
CA VAL A 272 21.69 -7.63 -20.96
C VAL A 272 22.45 -6.88 -22.06
N THR A 273 21.79 -6.61 -23.18
CA THR A 273 22.33 -5.88 -24.34
C THR A 273 22.63 -4.41 -24.04
N LYS A 274 22.07 -3.82 -22.98
CA LYS A 274 22.26 -2.41 -22.58
C LYS A 274 23.32 -2.24 -21.49
N GLY A 275 24.10 -3.30 -21.24
CA GLY A 275 25.28 -3.31 -20.40
C GLY A 275 25.08 -3.98 -19.05
N VAL A 276 26.15 -4.63 -18.59
CA VAL A 276 26.20 -5.42 -17.34
C VAL A 276 25.76 -4.62 -16.12
N LYS A 277 26.18 -3.35 -16.01
CA LYS A 277 25.77 -2.47 -14.90
C LYS A 277 24.28 -2.15 -14.91
N THR A 278 23.68 -1.96 -16.08
CA THR A 278 22.23 -1.72 -16.23
C THR A 278 21.45 -2.95 -15.77
N PHE A 279 21.91 -4.14 -16.15
CA PHE A 279 21.32 -5.42 -15.76
C PHE A 279 21.30 -5.61 -14.22
N PHE A 280 22.45 -5.47 -13.56
CA PHE A 280 22.53 -5.67 -12.09
C PHE A 280 21.85 -4.56 -11.27
N THR A 281 21.52 -3.42 -11.89
CA THR A 281 20.84 -2.30 -11.21
C THR A 281 19.39 -2.14 -11.66
N THR A 282 18.79 -3.21 -12.17
CA THR A 282 17.39 -3.22 -12.61
C THR A 282 16.46 -2.83 -11.45
N PRO A 283 15.58 -1.82 -11.61
CA PRO A 283 14.63 -1.43 -10.58
C PRO A 283 13.65 -2.56 -10.24
N CYS A 284 13.77 -3.17 -9.06
CA CYS A 284 12.84 -4.18 -8.55
C CYS A 284 11.58 -3.51 -7.98
N THR A 285 10.79 -2.92 -8.86
CA THR A 285 9.55 -2.20 -8.53
C THR A 285 8.42 -2.71 -9.40
N GLU A 286 7.18 -2.66 -8.92
CA GLU A 286 5.94 -2.99 -9.68
C GLU A 286 5.67 -2.06 -10.88
N GLU A 287 6.53 -1.07 -11.10
CA GLU A 287 6.35 -0.07 -12.15
C GLU A 287 6.79 -0.61 -13.51
N PRO A 288 5.97 -0.42 -14.56
CA PRO A 288 6.18 -1.03 -15.86
C PRO A 288 7.45 -0.54 -16.55
N ARG A 289 7.86 -1.26 -17.60
CA ARG A 289 8.90 -0.84 -18.56
C ARG A 289 8.24 -0.29 -19.81
N ILE A 290 8.85 0.72 -20.42
CA ILE A 290 8.39 1.26 -21.71
C ILE A 290 9.32 0.83 -22.81
N ALA A 291 8.76 0.38 -23.93
CA ALA A 291 9.52 0.17 -25.14
C ALA A 291 9.83 1.54 -25.77
N LEU A 292 11.05 1.69 -26.29
CA LEU A 292 11.53 2.89 -26.97
C LEU A 292 11.99 2.52 -28.37
N SER A 293 11.65 3.37 -29.33
CA SER A 293 12.17 3.36 -30.68
C SER A 293 13.02 4.61 -30.89
N LYS A 294 14.09 4.49 -31.68
CA LYS A 294 14.99 5.59 -32.00
C LYS A 294 14.21 6.78 -32.57
N GLY A 295 14.41 7.96 -31.98
CA GLY A 295 13.67 9.18 -32.31
C GLY A 295 12.52 9.50 -31.37
N ASP A 296 12.05 8.56 -30.54
CA ASP A 296 10.98 8.82 -29.57
C ASP A 296 11.35 9.97 -28.61
N LEU A 297 10.39 10.85 -28.35
CA LEU A 297 10.52 11.89 -27.34
C LEU A 297 9.93 11.41 -26.02
N ILE A 298 10.67 11.63 -24.94
CA ILE A 298 10.35 11.12 -23.61
C ILE A 298 10.47 12.25 -22.61
N LEU A 299 9.47 12.40 -21.77
CA LEU A 299 9.49 13.32 -20.64
C LEU A 299 9.91 12.55 -19.38
N ALA A 300 11.19 12.65 -19.01
CA ALA A 300 11.73 11.98 -17.84
C ALA A 300 11.45 12.80 -16.58
N THR A 301 11.03 12.12 -15.51
CA THR A 301 10.62 12.77 -14.25
C THR A 301 11.47 12.40 -13.05
N ARG A 302 12.16 11.26 -13.11
CA ARG A 302 13.13 10.82 -12.10
C ARG A 302 14.09 9.80 -12.71
N GLY A 303 15.22 9.57 -12.07
CA GLY A 303 16.17 8.56 -12.51
C GLY A 303 17.07 8.07 -11.39
N LEU A 304 17.55 6.85 -11.58
CA LEU A 304 18.68 6.25 -10.88
C LEU A 304 19.94 6.44 -11.74
N LYS A 305 21.07 5.89 -11.26
CA LYS A 305 22.35 5.99 -11.97
C LYS A 305 22.30 5.43 -13.41
N HIS A 306 21.63 4.29 -13.61
CA HIS A 306 21.56 3.59 -14.90
C HIS A 306 20.16 3.51 -15.52
N TRP A 307 19.13 3.96 -14.81
CA TRP A 307 17.74 3.82 -15.19
C TRP A 307 17.01 5.15 -15.05
N MET A 308 16.08 5.45 -15.96
CA MET A 308 15.22 6.62 -15.87
C MET A 308 13.76 6.23 -16.00
N TYR A 309 12.89 7.02 -15.39
CA TYR A 309 11.45 6.83 -15.41
C TYR A 309 10.77 8.05 -16.03
N GLY A 310 9.97 7.81 -17.05
CA GLY A 310 9.37 8.86 -17.86
C GLY A 310 8.10 8.44 -18.58
N GLU A 311 7.59 9.36 -19.37
CA GLU A 311 6.42 9.20 -20.22
C GLU A 311 6.80 9.46 -21.68
N LYS A 312 6.38 8.59 -22.60
CA LYS A 312 6.56 8.81 -24.03
C LYS A 312 5.60 9.90 -24.50
N ILE A 313 6.12 10.89 -25.22
CA ILE A 313 5.34 11.98 -25.82
C ILE A 313 4.80 11.45 -27.14
N LEU A 314 3.51 11.12 -27.19
CA LEU A 314 2.82 10.72 -28.41
C LEU A 314 2.27 11.97 -29.10
N ILE A 315 2.64 12.16 -30.37
CA ILE A 315 2.26 13.34 -31.18
C ILE A 315 0.73 13.49 -31.30
N SER A 316 -0.04 12.40 -31.15
CA SER A 316 -1.50 12.39 -31.20
C SER A 316 -2.21 12.64 -29.85
N ALA A 317 -1.48 12.85 -28.75
CA ALA A 317 -2.07 12.91 -27.40
C ALA A 317 -2.68 14.27 -27.00
N ALA A 318 -3.12 15.08 -27.98
CA ALA A 318 -4.08 16.15 -27.72
C ALA A 318 -5.43 15.58 -27.24
N ASP A 319 -5.76 14.34 -27.66
CA ASP A 319 -6.98 13.63 -27.27
C ASP A 319 -6.65 12.32 -26.54
N GLY A 320 -6.91 12.27 -25.23
CA GLY A 320 -7.31 11.05 -24.49
C GLY A 320 -6.40 9.81 -24.44
N GLY A 321 -5.31 9.71 -25.21
CA GLY A 321 -4.54 8.48 -25.40
C GLY A 321 -3.91 7.90 -24.13
N ILE A 322 -3.71 6.57 -24.14
CA ILE A 322 -3.04 5.84 -23.05
C ILE A 322 -1.62 6.40 -22.90
N ARG A 323 -1.32 6.91 -21.70
CA ARG A 323 0.00 7.45 -21.37
C ARG A 323 0.97 6.31 -21.12
N GLU A 324 1.83 6.04 -22.08
CA GLU A 324 2.91 5.06 -21.93
C GLU A 324 3.99 5.59 -20.98
N ARG A 325 4.05 4.99 -19.79
CA ARG A 325 4.97 5.38 -18.72
C ARG A 325 5.70 4.18 -18.19
N GLY A 326 6.98 4.34 -17.87
CA GLY A 326 7.75 3.25 -17.32
C GLY A 326 9.23 3.55 -17.22
N TRP A 327 9.96 2.55 -16.76
CA TRP A 327 11.41 2.58 -16.67
C TRP A 327 12.06 2.20 -17.99
N PHE A 328 13.19 2.84 -18.27
CA PHE A 328 14.05 2.56 -19.42
C PHE A 328 15.53 2.84 -19.06
N PRO A 329 16.49 2.17 -19.73
CA PRO A 329 17.91 2.42 -19.50
C PRO A 329 18.32 3.85 -19.84
N ARG A 330 19.12 4.47 -18.98
CA ARG A 330 19.60 5.85 -19.17
C ARG A 330 20.45 6.01 -20.44
N LYS A 331 21.14 4.95 -20.86
CA LYS A 331 21.99 4.94 -22.07
C LYS A 331 21.19 5.02 -23.37
N CYS A 332 19.91 4.63 -23.37
CA CYS A 332 19.11 4.61 -24.58
C CYS A 332 18.58 6.00 -24.97
N VAL A 333 18.86 7.04 -24.16
CA VAL A 333 18.34 8.38 -24.39
C VAL A 333 19.40 9.45 -24.15
N GLU A 334 19.22 10.57 -24.83
CA GLU A 334 20.03 11.78 -24.68
C GLU A 334 19.15 12.98 -24.36
N LYS A 335 19.66 13.97 -23.61
CA LYS A 335 18.90 15.19 -23.30
C LYS A 335 18.58 15.92 -24.59
N TYR A 336 17.32 16.27 -24.79
CA TYR A 336 16.88 17.03 -25.94
C TYR A 336 16.72 18.49 -25.54
N GLN A 337 17.65 19.35 -25.99
CA GLN A 337 17.53 20.79 -25.82
C GLN A 337 16.52 21.34 -26.83
N TYR A 338 15.49 22.01 -26.32
CA TYR A 338 14.47 22.67 -27.11
C TYR A 338 14.15 24.00 -26.47
N ASP A 339 13.78 24.97 -27.30
CA ASP A 339 13.33 26.26 -26.83
C ASP A 339 11.90 26.11 -26.29
N SER A 340 11.71 26.45 -25.02
CA SER A 340 10.43 26.29 -24.32
C SER A 340 9.33 27.21 -24.84
N GLU A 341 9.69 28.31 -25.52
CA GLU A 341 8.72 29.28 -26.06
C GLU A 341 8.22 28.89 -27.45
N THR A 342 9.06 28.26 -28.27
CA THR A 342 8.75 27.92 -29.67
C THR A 342 8.47 26.43 -29.90
N ASP A 343 8.73 25.56 -28.90
CA ASP A 343 8.71 24.09 -29.00
C ASP A 343 9.63 23.54 -30.11
N GLN A 344 10.61 24.34 -30.55
CA GLN A 344 11.56 24.01 -31.61
C GLN A 344 12.91 23.53 -31.04
N PRO A 345 13.65 22.66 -31.76
CA PRO A 345 15.00 22.28 -31.36
C PRO A 345 15.90 23.52 -31.25
N VAL A 346 16.70 23.59 -30.19
CA VAL A 346 17.82 24.55 -30.17
C VAL A 346 18.90 23.95 -31.06
N ASP A 347 19.19 24.56 -32.20
CA ASP A 347 20.30 24.15 -33.05
C ASP A 347 21.61 24.30 -32.25
N GLY A 348 22.10 23.18 -31.74
CA GLY A 348 23.38 23.13 -31.05
C GLY A 348 24.50 23.41 -32.04
N GLU A 349 25.24 24.49 -31.80
CA GLU A 349 26.51 24.76 -32.45
C GLU A 349 27.35 23.48 -32.51
N LYS A 350 27.68 23.07 -33.73
CA LYS A 350 28.75 22.11 -34.00
C LYS A 350 30.01 22.58 -33.28
N LYS A 351 30.36 21.97 -32.15
CA LYS A 351 31.75 22.03 -31.68
C LYS A 351 32.61 21.28 -32.67
N SER A 352 33.22 22.04 -33.57
CA SER A 352 34.31 21.61 -34.43
C SER A 352 35.55 21.31 -33.58
N LYS A 353 36.16 20.16 -33.87
CA LYS A 353 37.49 19.66 -33.48
C LYS A 353 37.63 19.08 -32.07
#